data_AF-A0A2D6NG90-F1
#
_entry.id   AF-A0A2D6NG90-F1
#
_cell.length_a   1.000
_cell.length_b   1.000
_cell.length_c   1.000
_cell.angle_alpha   90.00
_cell.angle_beta   90.00
_cell.angle_gamma   90.00
#
_symmetry.space_group_name_H-M   'P 1'
#
loop_
_entity.id
_entity.type
_entity.pdbx_description
1 polymer ?
#
loop_
_entity_poly.entity_id
_entity_poly.type
_entity_poly.pdbx_seq_one_letter_code
_entity_poly.pdbx_strand_id
1 'polypeptide(L)'
;MKVFPYIGHDDHPITSEQLEFIQTHPELITLEEGTFVCKVLSLPEYLGTIPSALYGPDAGDEPITEEQVVWLKRSDRDQSSRCIELPDRPAKNVCVIGIIGKAAFTIYGTQSKTPAPREPWDDSIETTEEAAHSFQWWSEHALSTSSWRK
;
A
#
# COMPACT_ATOMS: atom_id res chain seq x y z
N MET A 1 18.25 3.04 17.31
CA MET A 1 17.98 4.07 16.29
C MET A 1 16.72 3.66 15.56
N LYS A 2 15.75 4.56 15.34
CA LYS A 2 14.56 4.24 14.54
C LYS A 2 14.92 4.34 13.05
N VAL A 3 14.48 3.37 12.26
CA VAL A 3 14.62 3.39 10.79
C VAL A 3 13.87 4.57 10.19
N PHE A 4 12.67 4.84 10.70
CA PHE A 4 11.84 5.98 10.30
C PHE A 4 11.53 6.83 11.52
N PRO A 5 12.28 7.93 11.74
CA PRO A 5 11.96 8.91 12.79
C PRO A 5 10.55 9.50 12.69
N TYR A 6 10.03 9.68 11.47
CA TYR A 6 8.69 10.21 11.21
C TYR A 6 7.82 9.22 10.42
N ILE A 7 6.52 9.20 10.69
CA ILE A 7 5.52 8.44 9.94
C ILE A 7 4.53 9.45 9.36
N GLY A 8 4.38 9.47 8.03
CA GLY A 8 3.55 10.44 7.31
C GLY A 8 2.07 10.10 7.36
N HIS A 9 1.68 9.00 6.71
CA HIS A 9 0.32 8.49 6.70
C HIS A 9 0.09 7.51 7.86
N ASP A 10 -0.55 7.98 8.94
CA ASP A 10 -0.96 7.19 10.11
C ASP A 10 -2.45 6.75 10.03
N ASP A 11 -3.09 6.96 8.88
CA ASP A 11 -4.49 6.60 8.62
C ASP A 11 -4.69 5.08 8.44
N HIS A 12 -3.61 4.33 8.33
CA HIS A 12 -3.62 2.88 8.38
C HIS A 12 -3.58 2.38 9.83
N PRO A 13 -4.42 1.40 10.22
CA PRO A 13 -4.48 0.91 11.58
C PRO A 13 -3.31 -0.05 11.89
N ILE A 14 -2.11 0.53 12.00
CA ILE A 14 -0.86 -0.15 12.38
C ILE A 14 -0.71 -0.07 13.90
N THR A 15 -0.56 -1.22 14.55
CA THR A 15 -0.31 -1.30 16.01
C THR A 15 1.12 -0.89 16.36
N SER A 16 1.37 -0.56 17.63
CA SER A 16 2.72 -0.19 18.08
C SER A 16 3.73 -1.33 17.92
N GLU A 17 3.29 -2.57 18.13
CA GLU A 17 4.09 -3.79 17.99
C GLU A 17 4.43 -4.07 16.52
N GLN A 18 3.47 -3.88 15.61
CA GLN A 18 3.72 -3.98 14.16
C GLN A 18 4.69 -2.90 13.69
N LEU A 19 4.56 -1.67 14.21
CA LEU A 19 5.49 -0.59 13.90
C LEU A 19 6.89 -0.90 14.43
N GLU A 20 7.01 -1.43 15.65
CA GLU A 20 8.29 -1.85 16.21
C GLU A 20 8.97 -2.95 15.37
N PHE A 21 8.19 -3.93 14.90
CA PHE A 21 8.68 -4.95 13.96
C PHE A 21 9.25 -4.32 12.69
N ILE A 22 8.57 -3.35 12.08
CA ILE A 22 9.05 -2.64 10.89
C ILE A 22 10.34 -1.86 11.21
N GLN A 23 10.36 -1.13 12.33
CA GLN A 23 11.51 -0.31 12.75
C GLN A 23 12.75 -1.13 13.10
N THR A 24 12.60 -2.44 13.33
CA THR A 24 13.68 -3.36 13.69
C THR A 24 13.93 -4.43 12.64
N HIS A 25 13.22 -4.38 11.50
CA HIS A 25 13.30 -5.42 10.49
C HIS A 25 14.72 -5.49 9.88
N PRO A 26 15.35 -6.68 9.80
CA PRO A 26 16.71 -6.84 9.28
C PRO A 26 16.94 -6.24 7.89
N GLU A 27 15.96 -6.38 6.99
CA GLU A 27 16.04 -5.82 5.63
C GLU A 27 16.00 -4.29 5.59
N LEU A 28 15.57 -3.63 6.67
CA LEU A 28 15.48 -2.18 6.74
C LEU A 28 16.63 -1.59 7.55
N ILE A 29 16.98 -2.18 8.71
CA ILE A 29 18.05 -1.67 9.58
C ILE A 29 19.45 -1.79 8.97
N THR A 30 19.61 -2.63 7.95
CA THR A 30 20.89 -2.83 7.24
C THR A 30 21.09 -1.87 6.07
N LEU A 31 20.06 -1.09 5.71
CA LEU A 31 20.13 -0.10 4.64
C LEU A 31 20.80 1.18 5.12
N GLU A 32 21.50 1.86 4.21
CA GLU A 32 22.15 3.13 4.49
C GLU A 32 21.12 4.26 4.67
N GLU A 33 21.45 5.23 5.54
CA GLU A 33 20.64 6.44 5.70
C GLU A 33 20.48 7.18 4.36
N GLY A 34 19.27 7.66 4.08
CA GLY A 34 18.93 8.30 2.81
C GLY A 34 18.46 7.33 1.72
N THR A 35 18.52 6.01 1.93
CA THR A 35 18.00 5.02 0.98
C THR A 35 16.47 5.12 0.86
N PHE A 36 15.96 5.23 -0.37
CA PHE A 36 14.53 5.07 -0.65
C PHE A 36 14.12 3.60 -0.55
N VAL A 37 12.98 3.34 0.08
CA VAL A 37 12.42 2.01 0.26
C VAL A 37 10.98 2.00 -0.25
N CYS A 38 10.66 0.99 -1.04
CA CYS A 38 9.31 0.59 -1.41
C CYS A 38 9.30 -0.94 -1.40
N LYS A 39 8.88 -1.54 -0.28
CA LYS A 39 9.03 -2.99 -0.03
C LYS A 39 7.82 -3.55 0.70
N VAL A 40 7.57 -4.84 0.48
CA VAL A 40 6.58 -5.61 1.22
C VAL A 40 7.31 -6.54 2.19
N LEU A 41 6.94 -6.49 3.46
CA LEU A 41 7.46 -7.34 4.53
C LEU A 41 6.36 -8.29 5.00
N SER A 42 6.71 -9.54 5.29
CA SER A 42 5.77 -10.50 5.88
C SER A 42 5.74 -10.31 7.40
N LEU A 43 4.53 -10.12 7.95
CA LEU A 43 4.33 -10.06 9.38
C LEU A 43 4.42 -11.46 10.01
N PRO A 44 5.14 -11.60 11.14
CA PRO A 44 5.03 -12.76 12.00
C PRO A 44 3.59 -13.03 12.44
N GLU A 45 3.23 -14.30 12.57
CA GLU A 45 1.86 -14.71 12.89
C GLU A 45 1.31 -14.08 14.17
N TYR A 46 2.17 -13.96 15.20
CA TYR A 46 1.82 -13.40 16.51
C TYR A 46 1.50 -11.90 16.49
N LEU A 47 1.89 -11.16 15.44
CA LEU A 47 1.56 -9.74 15.28
C LEU A 47 0.20 -9.50 14.62
N GLY A 48 -0.59 -10.57 14.41
CA GLY A 48 -1.93 -10.46 13.86
C GLY A 48 -1.92 -10.08 12.38
N THR A 49 -2.80 -9.17 11.98
CA THR A 49 -3.01 -8.78 10.58
C THR A 49 -3.22 -7.27 10.49
N ILE A 50 -2.92 -6.70 9.33
CA ILE A 50 -3.26 -5.30 9.00
C ILE A 50 -4.36 -5.34 7.94
N PRO A 51 -5.42 -4.52 8.03
CA PRO A 51 -6.40 -4.35 6.97
C PRO A 51 -5.73 -3.95 5.65
N SER A 52 -6.14 -4.61 4.58
CA SER A 52 -5.77 -4.29 3.20
C SER A 52 -7.02 -3.96 2.41
N ALA A 53 -6.96 -2.84 1.71
CA ALA A 53 -8.00 -2.42 0.79
C ALA A 53 -7.85 -3.05 -0.60
N LEU A 54 -6.75 -3.73 -0.90
CA LEU A 54 -6.48 -4.19 -2.28
C LEU A 54 -7.26 -5.46 -2.63
N TYR A 55 -7.83 -5.46 -3.83
CA TYR A 55 -8.46 -6.59 -4.49
C TYR A 55 -7.96 -6.74 -5.92
N GLY A 56 -7.98 -7.99 -6.41
CA GLY A 56 -7.57 -8.37 -7.76
C GLY A 56 -6.49 -9.47 -7.77
N PRO A 57 -5.95 -9.82 -8.94
CA PRO A 57 -4.99 -10.92 -9.11
C PRO A 57 -3.79 -10.92 -8.16
N ASP A 58 -3.17 -9.76 -7.92
CA ASP A 58 -2.03 -9.64 -6.99
C ASP A 58 -2.42 -9.85 -5.53
N ALA A 59 -3.70 -9.66 -5.20
CA ALA A 59 -4.27 -9.97 -3.89
C ALA A 59 -4.79 -11.42 -3.80
N GLY A 60 -4.65 -12.22 -4.87
CA GLY A 60 -5.12 -13.60 -4.95
C GLY A 60 -6.60 -13.75 -5.32
N ASP A 61 -7.23 -12.71 -5.86
CA ASP A 61 -8.61 -12.74 -6.33
C ASP A 61 -8.69 -12.91 -7.87
N GLU A 62 -9.88 -13.17 -8.38
CA GLU A 62 -10.16 -13.02 -9.81
C GLU A 62 -10.03 -11.55 -10.26
N PRO A 63 -9.75 -11.29 -11.56
CA PRO A 63 -9.77 -9.94 -12.11
C PRO A 63 -11.07 -9.19 -11.79
N ILE A 64 -10.95 -7.98 -11.26
CA ILE A 64 -12.10 -7.12 -10.98
C ILE A 64 -12.62 -6.54 -12.29
N THR A 65 -13.91 -6.74 -12.58
CA THR A 65 -14.56 -6.22 -13.79
C THR A 65 -15.10 -4.81 -13.57
N GLU A 66 -15.31 -4.06 -14.67
CA GLU A 66 -15.83 -2.69 -14.61
C GLU A 66 -17.24 -2.60 -14.00
N GLU A 67 -18.07 -3.64 -14.08
CA GLU A 67 -19.39 -3.66 -13.46
C GLU A 67 -19.34 -3.67 -11.92
N GLN A 68 -18.21 -4.10 -11.35
CA GLN A 68 -18.00 -4.11 -9.90
C GLN A 68 -17.46 -2.76 -9.40
N VAL A 69 -16.96 -1.92 -10.30
CA VAL A 69 -16.21 -0.71 -9.97
C VAL A 69 -17.13 0.45 -9.67
N VAL A 70 -16.76 1.17 -8.62
CA VAL A 70 -17.24 2.52 -8.34
C VAL A 70 -16.04 3.46 -8.35
N TRP A 71 -16.14 4.55 -9.10
CA TRP A 71 -15.10 5.59 -9.13
C TRP A 71 -15.33 6.57 -7.98
N LEU A 72 -14.38 6.63 -7.05
CA LEU A 72 -14.50 7.44 -5.85
C LEU A 72 -13.28 8.34 -5.65
N LYS A 73 -13.52 9.64 -5.43
CA LYS A 73 -12.47 10.56 -4.99
C LYS A 73 -12.13 10.28 -3.52
N ARG A 74 -10.91 9.78 -3.27
CA ARG A 74 -10.43 9.47 -1.91
C ARG A 74 -9.73 10.71 -1.32
N SER A 75 -10.23 11.20 -0.20
CA SER A 75 -9.66 12.36 0.50
C SER A 75 -9.46 13.58 -0.44
N ASP A 76 -8.26 14.14 -0.48
CA ASP A 76 -7.85 15.30 -1.27
C ASP A 76 -7.13 14.92 -2.59
N ARG A 77 -7.13 13.65 -2.99
CA ARG A 77 -6.51 13.19 -4.24
C ARG A 77 -7.05 13.96 -5.45
N ASP A 78 -6.23 14.15 -6.49
CA ASP A 78 -6.63 14.96 -7.65
C ASP A 78 -7.77 14.32 -8.45
N GLN A 79 -7.74 13.01 -8.61
CA GLN A 79 -8.73 12.25 -9.39
C GLN A 79 -9.38 11.13 -8.58
N SER A 80 -10.38 10.49 -9.20
CA SER A 80 -11.09 9.36 -8.60
C SER A 80 -10.26 8.08 -8.74
N SER A 81 -10.27 7.27 -7.68
CA SER A 81 -9.68 5.94 -7.66
C SER A 81 -10.68 4.89 -8.13
N ARG A 82 -10.14 3.80 -8.69
CA ARG A 82 -10.91 2.59 -9.01
C ARG A 82 -11.19 1.83 -7.73
N CYS A 83 -12.45 1.80 -7.30
CA CYS A 83 -12.85 1.18 -6.04
C CYS A 83 -13.95 0.12 -6.21
N ILE A 84 -14.16 -0.71 -5.18
CA ILE A 84 -15.27 -1.66 -5.10
C ILE A 84 -15.96 -1.59 -3.72
N GLU A 85 -17.24 -1.95 -3.68
CA GLU A 85 -18.06 -1.94 -2.46
C GLU A 85 -17.88 -3.21 -1.61
N LEU A 86 -16.63 -3.52 -1.26
CA LEU A 86 -16.27 -4.60 -0.35
C LEU A 86 -15.55 -4.04 0.89
N PRO A 87 -15.56 -4.75 2.03
CA PRO A 87 -14.80 -4.37 3.22
C PRO A 87 -13.30 -4.60 3.04
N ASP A 88 -12.47 -3.96 3.86
CA ASP A 88 -11.05 -4.29 3.93
C ASP A 88 -10.86 -5.72 4.46
N ARG A 89 -9.83 -6.41 3.96
CA ARG A 89 -9.51 -7.79 4.35
C ARG A 89 -8.27 -7.84 5.22
N PRO A 90 -8.19 -8.75 6.20
CA PRO A 90 -6.96 -8.96 6.94
C PRO A 90 -5.82 -9.38 6.00
N ALA A 91 -4.66 -8.76 6.15
CA ALA A 91 -3.44 -9.09 5.43
C ALA A 91 -2.30 -9.43 6.39
N LYS A 92 -1.45 -10.36 5.96
CA LYS A 92 -0.24 -10.78 6.67
C LYS A 92 1.03 -10.13 6.11
N ASN A 93 0.91 -9.28 5.09
CA ASN A 93 2.02 -8.48 4.63
C ASN A 93 1.77 -6.99 4.89
N VAL A 94 2.86 -6.26 5.06
CA VAL A 94 2.88 -4.81 5.19
C VAL A 94 3.76 -4.20 4.11
N CYS A 95 3.21 -3.27 3.35
CA CYS A 95 3.98 -2.45 2.42
C CYS A 95 4.50 -1.22 3.16
N VAL A 96 5.78 -0.92 2.97
CA VAL A 96 6.49 0.21 3.58
C VAL A 96 7.09 1.04 2.46
N ILE A 97 6.72 2.33 2.41
CA ILE A 97 7.26 3.30 1.46
C ILE A 97 7.86 4.46 2.24
N GLY A 98 9.14 4.78 2.04
CA GLY A 98 9.83 5.78 2.83
C GLY A 98 11.29 6.00 2.47
N ILE A 99 11.98 6.78 3.30
CA ILE A 99 13.43 7.01 3.22
C ILE A 99 14.06 6.70 4.58
N ILE A 100 15.05 5.80 4.59
CA ILE A 100 15.77 5.36 5.80
C ILE A 100 16.42 6.55 6.51
N GLY A 101 16.27 6.61 7.83
CA GLY A 101 16.73 7.70 8.70
C GLY A 101 15.91 8.99 8.61
N LYS A 102 14.87 9.04 7.75
CA LYS A 102 14.00 10.20 7.59
C LYS A 102 12.56 9.88 7.95
N ALA A 103 11.78 9.37 7.01
CA ALA A 103 10.35 9.20 7.18
C ALA A 103 9.83 7.98 6.44
N ALA A 104 8.86 7.27 7.02
CA ALA A 104 7.96 6.43 6.26
C ALA A 104 6.85 7.34 5.73
N PHE A 105 6.69 7.40 4.42
CA PHE A 105 5.59 8.15 3.80
C PHE A 105 4.27 7.43 4.03
N THR A 106 4.23 6.11 3.83
CA THR A 106 3.06 5.27 4.12
C THR A 106 3.46 3.86 4.55
N ILE A 107 2.61 3.27 5.39
CA ILE A 107 2.71 1.89 5.87
C ILE A 107 1.31 1.30 5.82
N TYR A 108 1.06 0.28 4.98
CA TYR A 108 -0.28 -0.28 4.80
C TYR A 108 -0.28 -1.79 4.64
N GLY A 109 -1.40 -2.44 4.99
CA GLY A 109 -1.57 -3.88 4.80
C GLY A 109 -1.79 -4.21 3.33
N THR A 110 -1.23 -5.32 2.86
CA THR A 110 -1.45 -5.82 1.48
C THR A 110 -1.43 -7.34 1.42
N GLN A 111 -2.30 -7.95 0.60
CA GLN A 111 -2.19 -9.37 0.26
C GLN A 111 -1.09 -9.62 -0.79
N SER A 112 -0.71 -8.59 -1.55
CA SER A 112 0.35 -8.72 -2.56
C SER A 112 1.72 -8.93 -1.94
N LYS A 113 2.63 -9.49 -2.73
CA LYS A 113 4.06 -9.62 -2.41
C LYS A 113 4.87 -8.45 -2.93
N THR A 114 4.27 -7.59 -3.74
CA THR A 114 4.89 -6.40 -4.31
C THR A 114 4.03 -5.17 -4.01
N PRO A 115 4.64 -3.98 -3.90
CA PRO A 115 3.88 -2.74 -3.84
C PRO A 115 2.99 -2.60 -5.08
N ALA A 116 1.76 -2.12 -4.90
CA ALA A 116 0.90 -1.75 -6.01
C ALA A 116 1.55 -0.57 -6.79
N PRO A 117 1.45 -0.53 -8.13
CA PRO A 117 1.90 0.61 -8.89
C PRO A 117 1.08 1.85 -8.53
N ARG A 118 1.64 3.03 -8.82
CA ARG A 118 0.91 4.31 -8.75
C ARG A 118 -0.37 4.24 -9.58
N GLU A 119 -1.37 5.04 -9.22
CA GLU A 119 -2.62 5.12 -10.00
C GLU A 119 -2.34 5.74 -11.38
N PRO A 120 -3.10 5.39 -12.44
CA PRO A 120 -2.75 5.77 -13.82
C PRO A 120 -2.76 7.27 -14.09
N TRP A 121 -3.41 8.04 -13.21
CA TRP A 121 -3.51 9.49 -13.28
C TRP A 121 -2.46 10.22 -12.44
N ASP A 122 -1.57 9.49 -11.77
CA ASP A 122 -0.53 10.10 -10.92
C ASP A 122 0.52 10.82 -11.78
N ASP A 123 0.60 12.15 -11.62
CA ASP A 123 1.49 13.03 -12.40
C ASP A 123 2.99 12.77 -12.16
N SER A 124 3.33 11.96 -11.15
CA SER A 124 4.72 11.56 -10.89
C SER A 124 5.20 10.37 -11.72
N ILE A 125 4.33 9.80 -12.57
CA ILE A 125 4.70 8.78 -13.56
C ILE A 125 5.46 9.45 -14.72
N GLU A 126 6.74 9.12 -14.87
CA GLU A 126 7.65 9.83 -15.80
C GLU A 126 7.74 9.18 -17.19
N THR A 127 7.36 7.90 -17.32
CA THR A 127 7.57 7.12 -18.54
C THR A 127 6.28 6.52 -19.08
N THR A 128 6.20 6.41 -20.41
CA THR A 128 5.06 5.79 -21.10
C THR A 128 4.92 4.31 -20.71
N GLU A 129 6.03 3.62 -20.50
CA GLU A 129 6.07 2.22 -20.08
C GLU A 129 5.48 2.04 -18.67
N GLU A 130 5.83 2.90 -17.73
CA GLU A 130 5.25 2.88 -16.39
C GLU A 130 3.76 3.22 -16.42
N ALA A 131 3.36 4.22 -17.22
CA ALA A 131 1.95 4.57 -17.37
C ALA A 131 1.14 3.40 -17.95
N ALA A 132 1.67 2.72 -18.97
CA ALA A 132 1.03 1.54 -19.57
C ALA A 132 0.91 0.38 -18.57
N HIS A 133 1.98 0.12 -17.79
CA HIS A 133 1.96 -0.89 -16.75
C HIS A 133 0.96 -0.57 -15.64
N SER A 134 0.93 0.68 -15.16
CA SER A 134 -0.05 1.15 -14.17
C SER A 134 -1.48 0.96 -14.69
N PHE A 135 -1.78 1.42 -15.91
CA PHE A 135 -3.09 1.29 -16.50
C PHE A 135 -3.53 -0.18 -16.64
N GLN A 136 -2.66 -1.04 -17.16
CA GLN A 136 -2.94 -2.46 -17.30
C GLN A 136 -3.20 -3.10 -15.93
N TRP A 137 -2.34 -2.84 -14.95
CA TRP A 137 -2.49 -3.39 -13.61
C TRP A 137 -3.80 -2.94 -12.97
N TRP A 138 -4.11 -1.64 -12.99
CA TRP A 138 -5.34 -1.11 -12.40
C TRP A 138 -6.61 -1.53 -13.16
N SER A 139 -6.53 -2.00 -14.41
CA SER A 139 -7.70 -2.52 -15.13
C SER A 139 -8.30 -3.79 -14.51
N GLU A 140 -7.52 -4.53 -13.71
CA GLU A 140 -7.95 -5.78 -13.06
C GLU A 140 -7.94 -5.70 -11.53
N HIS A 141 -7.51 -4.57 -10.97
CA HIS A 141 -7.37 -4.35 -9.52
C HIS A 141 -8.18 -3.17 -9.03
N ALA A 142 -8.64 -3.20 -7.79
CA ALA A 142 -9.39 -2.10 -7.20
C ALA A 142 -9.16 -1.99 -5.69
N LEU A 143 -9.49 -0.82 -5.15
CA LEU A 143 -9.45 -0.57 -3.71
C LEU A 143 -10.84 -0.70 -3.08
N SER A 144 -10.91 -1.28 -1.89
CA SER A 144 -12.11 -1.23 -1.06
C SER A 144 -12.50 0.22 -0.76
N THR A 145 -13.81 0.47 -0.75
CA THR A 145 -14.38 1.76 -0.32
C THR A 145 -14.41 1.94 1.20
N SER A 146 -14.17 0.88 1.97
CA SER A 146 -14.45 0.85 3.42
C SER A 146 -13.51 1.72 4.25
N SER A 147 -12.24 1.86 3.85
CA SER A 147 -11.26 2.69 4.57
C SER A 147 -11.51 4.20 4.42
N TRP A 148 -12.34 4.62 3.45
CA TRP A 148 -12.41 6.01 2.96
C TRP A 148 -13.78 6.68 3.15
N ARG A 149 -14.80 5.94 3.59
CA ARG A 149 -16.16 6.47 3.86
C ARG A 149 -16.36 6.94 5.31
N LYS A 150 -15.30 7.37 6.01
CA LYS A 150 -15.41 7.89 7.39
C LYS A 150 -15.90 9.33 7.42
#